data_AF-A0AB40AG33-F1
#
_entry.id   AF-A0AB40AG33-F1
#
_cell.length_a   1.000
_cell.length_b   1.000
_cell.length_c   1.000
_cell.angle_alpha   90.00
_cell.angle_beta   90.00
_cell.angle_gamma   90.00
#
_symmetry.space_group_name_H-M   'P 1'
#
loop_
_entity.id
_entity.type
_entity.pdbx_description
1 polymer ?
#
loop_
_entity_poly.entity_id
_entity_poly.type
_entity_poly.pdbx_seq_one_letter_code
_entity_poly.pdbx_strand_id
1 'polypeptide(L)'
;MAVREEERGKAKRKKTMGKEMDGMWPRIKAKKDLQINHLKGNQLFTVPNFLTAAEAKAFVDAAEAIGFAHQGSQGPAKGEAYRDNDRISVSDPVLAKTIWESGLKSMFDDIELRGKIAVGLNPNIRFYRYKVGQRFGQHIDESVNLGEGHRTQYTLLIYLSGDLCSKTRHGLDKKQDSSTHSLVGGETVFYDERRGIVAEVAPVMGMALLHIHGDRCMLHEARAVIKNVKYVLRSDMVFA
;
A
#
# COMPACT_ATOMS: atom_id res chain seq x y z
N MET A 1 -22.59 34.90 6.19
CA MET A 1 -23.35 33.83 5.49
C MET A 1 -22.50 33.04 4.50
N ALA A 2 -21.56 33.66 3.78
CA ALA A 2 -20.71 33.01 2.77
C ALA A 2 -19.90 31.78 3.25
N VAL A 3 -19.36 31.78 4.48
CA VAL A 3 -18.56 30.65 5.01
C VAL A 3 -19.40 29.37 5.16
N ARG A 4 -20.68 29.50 5.54
CA ARG A 4 -21.59 28.35 5.70
C ARG A 4 -22.03 27.76 4.37
N GLU A 5 -22.03 28.54 3.28
CA GLU A 5 -22.34 28.03 1.93
C GLU A 5 -21.15 27.30 1.32
N GLU A 6 -19.92 27.76 1.58
CA GLU A 6 -18.70 27.11 1.09
C GLU A 6 -18.46 25.75 1.77
N GLU A 7 -18.69 25.64 3.08
CA GLU A 7 -18.64 24.36 3.80
C GLU A 7 -19.74 23.38 3.35
N ARG A 8 -20.94 23.89 3.09
CA ARG A 8 -22.04 23.08 2.51
C ARG A 8 -21.71 22.61 1.10
N GLY A 9 -21.03 23.41 0.29
CA GLY A 9 -20.55 23.03 -1.04
C GLY A 9 -19.48 21.93 -1.01
N LYS A 10 -18.52 22.01 -0.07
CA LYS A 10 -17.50 20.97 0.15
C LYS A 10 -18.12 19.67 0.67
N ALA A 11 -19.03 19.75 1.63
CA ALA A 11 -19.75 18.59 2.16
C ALA A 11 -20.64 17.93 1.10
N LYS A 12 -21.33 18.71 0.26
CA LYS A 12 -22.17 18.19 -0.84
C LYS A 12 -21.32 17.52 -1.92
N ARG A 13 -20.19 18.11 -2.34
CA ARG A 13 -19.22 17.46 -3.26
C ARG A 13 -18.66 16.15 -2.70
N LYS A 14 -18.28 16.12 -1.42
CA LYS A 14 -17.78 14.92 -0.74
C LYS A 14 -18.86 13.81 -0.66
N LYS A 15 -20.13 14.20 -0.49
CA LYS A 15 -21.29 13.30 -0.43
C LYS A 15 -21.71 12.80 -1.82
N THR A 16 -21.55 13.60 -2.87
CA THR A 16 -21.80 13.16 -4.26
C THR A 16 -20.71 12.20 -4.75
N MET A 17 -19.43 12.51 -4.51
CA MET A 17 -18.32 11.56 -4.80
C MET A 17 -18.48 10.24 -4.02
N GLY A 18 -18.83 10.31 -2.73
CA GLY A 18 -19.06 9.11 -1.92
C GLY A 18 -20.23 8.24 -2.38
N LYS A 19 -21.15 8.79 -3.20
CA LYS A 19 -22.29 8.04 -3.77
C LYS A 19 -22.01 7.51 -5.18
N GLU A 20 -21.09 8.13 -5.92
CA GLU A 20 -20.61 7.66 -7.23
C GLU A 20 -19.57 6.53 -7.13
N MET A 21 -18.93 6.36 -5.97
CA MET A 21 -17.89 5.33 -5.76
C MET A 21 -18.44 3.96 -5.30
N ASP A 22 -19.75 3.85 -5.03
CA ASP A 22 -20.36 2.58 -4.63
C ASP A 22 -20.30 1.58 -5.79
N GLY A 23 -19.51 0.52 -5.63
CA GLY A 23 -19.26 -0.49 -6.67
C GLY A 23 -18.09 -0.21 -7.63
N MET A 24 -17.31 0.86 -7.42
CA MET A 24 -16.14 1.17 -8.27
C MET A 24 -14.97 0.19 -8.05
N TRP A 25 -14.83 -0.32 -6.84
CA TRP A 25 -13.74 -1.22 -6.46
C TRP A 25 -14.22 -2.68 -6.36
N PRO A 26 -13.37 -3.66 -6.71
CA PRO A 26 -13.71 -5.07 -6.56
C PRO A 26 -13.89 -5.45 -5.10
N ARG A 27 -14.73 -6.46 -4.86
CA ARG A 27 -14.97 -7.00 -3.52
C ARG A 27 -13.75 -7.76 -3.01
N ILE A 28 -13.47 -7.61 -1.72
CA ILE A 28 -12.47 -8.40 -0.99
C ILE A 28 -13.22 -9.42 -0.13
N LYS A 29 -12.89 -10.69 -0.27
CA LYS A 29 -13.38 -11.74 0.64
C LYS A 29 -12.57 -11.70 1.94
N ALA A 30 -13.20 -11.88 3.09
CA ALA A 30 -12.48 -12.00 4.35
C ALA A 30 -11.67 -13.30 4.40
N LYS A 31 -10.47 -13.25 5.00
CA LYS A 31 -9.58 -14.39 5.23
C LYS A 31 -9.40 -14.58 6.73
N LYS A 32 -9.37 -15.84 7.18
CA LYS A 32 -9.26 -16.20 8.61
C LYS A 32 -7.86 -16.66 9.00
N ASP A 33 -7.09 -17.18 8.05
CA ASP A 33 -5.82 -17.88 8.32
C ASP A 33 -4.60 -17.11 7.79
N LEU A 34 -4.68 -15.79 7.74
CA LEU A 34 -3.57 -14.96 7.28
C LEU A 34 -2.41 -15.05 8.29
N GLN A 35 -1.20 -15.27 7.78
CA GLN A 35 0.00 -15.45 8.58
C GLN A 35 0.93 -14.24 8.45
N ILE A 36 1.44 -13.78 9.59
CA ILE A 36 2.43 -12.70 9.64
C ILE A 36 3.83 -13.31 9.49
N ASN A 37 4.62 -12.75 8.59
CA ASN A 37 6.04 -13.03 8.45
C ASN A 37 6.84 -11.80 8.89
N HIS A 38 7.40 -11.85 10.10
CA HIS A 38 8.15 -10.74 10.68
C HIS A 38 9.54 -10.62 10.04
N LEU A 39 9.84 -9.44 9.48
CA LEU A 39 11.16 -9.12 8.95
C LEU A 39 12.01 -8.34 9.97
N LYS A 40 11.36 -7.52 10.81
CA LYS A 40 11.99 -6.84 11.95
C LYS A 40 10.97 -6.60 13.07
N GLY A 41 10.75 -7.63 13.90
CA GLY A 41 9.74 -7.60 14.96
C GLY A 41 8.39 -7.09 14.45
N ASN A 42 7.70 -6.26 15.23
CA ASN A 42 6.45 -5.64 14.78
C ASN A 42 6.66 -4.41 13.89
N GLN A 43 7.90 -3.93 13.71
CA GLN A 43 8.17 -2.71 12.94
C GLN A 43 8.07 -2.91 11.43
N LEU A 44 8.27 -4.14 10.96
CA LEU A 44 8.26 -4.51 9.54
C LEU A 44 7.91 -5.98 9.39
N PHE A 45 6.83 -6.26 8.65
CA PHE A 45 6.37 -7.61 8.39
C PHE A 45 5.59 -7.70 7.09
N THR A 46 5.55 -8.90 6.50
CA THR A 46 4.71 -9.19 5.36
C THR A 46 3.56 -10.11 5.75
N VAL A 47 2.50 -10.07 4.97
CA VAL A 47 1.36 -10.99 5.06
C VAL A 47 1.11 -11.57 3.67
N PRO A 48 1.64 -12.77 3.38
CA PRO A 48 1.40 -13.46 2.13
C PRO A 48 -0.09 -13.77 1.93
N ASN A 49 -0.54 -13.78 0.67
CA ASN A 49 -1.92 -14.12 0.30
C ASN A 49 -3.00 -13.24 0.96
N PHE A 50 -2.68 -11.98 1.29
CA PHE A 50 -3.63 -11.00 1.81
C PHE A 50 -4.79 -10.76 0.83
N LEU A 51 -4.45 -10.58 -0.45
CA LEU A 51 -5.38 -10.72 -1.56
C LEU A 51 -5.06 -11.99 -2.35
N THR A 52 -6.10 -12.59 -2.92
CA THR A 52 -5.91 -13.59 -3.98
C THR A 52 -5.41 -12.91 -5.26
N ALA A 53 -4.78 -13.68 -6.15
CA ALA A 53 -4.35 -13.16 -7.46
C ALA A 53 -5.53 -12.56 -8.27
N ALA A 54 -6.72 -13.17 -8.16
CA ALA A 54 -7.93 -12.67 -8.83
C ALA A 54 -8.40 -11.32 -8.27
N GLU A 55 -8.40 -11.15 -6.94
CA GLU A 55 -8.73 -9.87 -6.30
C GLU A 55 -7.69 -8.80 -6.68
N ALA A 56 -6.40 -9.13 -6.59
CA ALA A 56 -5.30 -8.22 -6.95
C ALA A 56 -5.42 -7.74 -8.41
N LYS A 57 -5.65 -8.68 -9.35
CA LYS A 57 -5.86 -8.34 -10.77
C LYS A 57 -7.10 -7.45 -10.97
N ALA A 58 -8.20 -7.76 -10.30
CA ALA A 58 -9.42 -6.94 -10.42
C ALA A 58 -9.18 -5.50 -9.93
N PHE A 59 -8.33 -5.29 -8.91
CA PHE A 59 -7.94 -3.94 -8.49
C PHE A 59 -7.08 -3.23 -9.53
N VAL A 60 -6.16 -3.94 -10.19
CA VAL A 60 -5.37 -3.39 -11.31
C VAL A 60 -6.30 -2.96 -12.44
N ASP A 61 -7.22 -3.83 -12.87
CA ASP A 61 -8.15 -3.55 -13.96
C ASP A 61 -9.03 -2.32 -13.63
N ALA A 62 -9.56 -2.23 -12.40
CA ALA A 62 -10.34 -1.08 -11.95
C ALA A 62 -9.52 0.22 -11.89
N ALA A 63 -8.28 0.16 -11.39
CA ALA A 63 -7.39 1.32 -11.32
C ALA A 63 -6.99 1.82 -12.72
N GLU A 64 -6.70 0.91 -13.66
CA GLU A 64 -6.43 1.29 -15.05
C GLU A 64 -7.65 1.92 -15.72
N ALA A 65 -8.86 1.44 -15.45
CA ALA A 65 -10.09 2.03 -15.97
C ALA A 65 -10.36 3.44 -15.43
N ILE A 66 -9.98 3.73 -14.18
CA ILE A 66 -10.05 5.08 -13.59
C ILE A 66 -9.00 6.01 -14.24
N GLY A 67 -7.82 5.46 -14.53
CA GLY A 67 -6.71 6.19 -15.13
C GLY A 67 -5.77 6.81 -14.10
N PHE A 68 -4.46 6.65 -14.31
CA PHE A 68 -3.43 7.20 -13.43
C PHE A 68 -2.93 8.57 -13.89
N ALA A 69 -2.67 9.46 -12.93
CA ALA A 69 -1.96 10.71 -13.17
C ALA A 69 -0.47 10.54 -12.86
N HIS A 70 0.39 10.96 -13.79
CA HIS A 70 1.83 10.93 -13.57
C HIS A 70 2.26 11.88 -12.44
N GLN A 71 3.15 11.42 -11.58
CA GLN A 71 3.76 12.14 -10.46
C GLN A 71 5.27 12.02 -10.58
N GLY A 72 5.87 12.95 -11.31
CA GLY A 72 7.31 13.11 -11.41
C GLY A 72 7.78 14.31 -10.59
N SER A 73 8.81 14.12 -9.78
CA SER A 73 9.63 15.24 -9.29
C SER A 73 10.64 15.60 -10.39
N GLN A 74 10.87 16.89 -10.67
CA GLN A 74 11.96 17.33 -11.58
C GLN A 74 13.37 17.09 -11.00
N GLY A 75 13.45 16.35 -9.90
CA GLY A 75 14.57 16.21 -8.97
C GLY A 75 14.01 16.33 -7.54
N PRO A 76 14.67 15.75 -6.53
CA PRO A 76 14.30 16.04 -5.14
C PRO A 76 14.41 17.55 -4.93
N ALA A 77 13.29 18.24 -4.69
CA ALA A 77 13.37 19.56 -4.06
C ALA A 77 14.19 19.41 -2.76
N LYS A 78 14.85 20.47 -2.29
CA LYS A 78 15.71 20.36 -1.09
C LYS A 78 14.91 19.79 0.09
N GLY A 79 15.22 18.54 0.48
CA GLY A 79 14.54 17.81 1.55
C GLY A 79 13.45 16.83 1.11
N GLU A 80 13.10 16.77 -0.17
CA GLU A 80 12.17 15.77 -0.72
C GLU A 80 12.93 14.59 -1.32
N ALA A 81 12.31 13.41 -1.34
CA ALA A 81 12.87 12.27 -2.03
C ALA A 81 12.46 12.28 -3.51
N TYR A 82 13.37 11.83 -4.39
CA TYR A 82 13.10 11.67 -5.81
C TYR A 82 11.89 10.74 -6.00
N ARG A 83 10.88 11.19 -6.75
CA ARG A 83 9.68 10.41 -7.05
C ARG A 83 9.41 10.40 -8.54
N ASP A 84 9.18 9.21 -9.06
CA ASP A 84 8.72 8.99 -10.41
C ASP A 84 7.78 7.80 -10.40
N ASN A 85 6.47 8.06 -10.49
CA ASN A 85 5.43 7.05 -10.57
C ASN A 85 4.13 7.65 -11.11
N ASP A 86 3.19 6.80 -11.52
CA ASP A 86 1.81 7.23 -11.74
C ASP A 86 0.94 6.91 -10.51
N ARG A 87 -0.03 7.78 -10.21
CA ARG A 87 -0.83 7.69 -8.98
C ARG A 87 -2.31 7.98 -9.22
N ILE A 88 -3.15 7.22 -8.50
CA ILE A 88 -4.54 7.58 -8.17
C ILE A 88 -4.59 7.85 -6.67
N SER A 89 -5.34 8.87 -6.25
CA SER A 89 -5.59 9.17 -4.83
C SER A 89 -7.08 9.40 -4.65
N VAL A 90 -7.71 8.60 -3.79
CA VAL A 90 -9.14 8.68 -3.50
C VAL A 90 -9.37 8.69 -1.99
N SER A 91 -10.43 9.37 -1.56
CA SER A 91 -10.91 9.30 -0.17
C SER A 91 -12.10 8.35 -0.13
N ASP A 92 -11.86 7.09 0.20
CA ASP A 92 -12.86 6.02 0.19
C ASP A 92 -12.97 5.31 1.56
N PRO A 93 -13.89 5.75 2.43
CA PRO A 93 -14.09 5.12 3.73
C PRO A 93 -14.67 3.70 3.62
N VAL A 94 -15.39 3.37 2.53
CA VAL A 94 -16.01 2.05 2.36
C VAL A 94 -14.95 1.02 2.00
N LEU A 95 -14.07 1.34 1.05
CA LEU A 95 -12.93 0.48 0.73
C LEU A 95 -11.97 0.35 1.91
N ALA A 96 -11.70 1.44 2.64
CA ALA A 96 -10.84 1.41 3.83
C ALA A 96 -11.40 0.45 4.89
N LYS A 97 -12.71 0.54 5.17
CA LYS A 97 -13.41 -0.39 6.07
C LYS A 97 -13.35 -1.84 5.55
N THR A 98 -13.56 -2.04 4.25
CA THR A 98 -13.54 -3.37 3.63
C THR A 98 -12.17 -4.04 3.75
N ILE A 99 -11.08 -3.30 3.52
CA ILE A 99 -9.72 -3.82 3.70
C ILE A 99 -9.45 -4.14 5.17
N TRP A 100 -9.87 -3.26 6.09
CA TRP A 100 -9.72 -3.49 7.53
C TRP A 100 -10.43 -4.76 8.00
N GLU A 101 -11.66 -4.97 7.54
CA GLU A 101 -12.49 -6.14 7.89
C GLU A 101 -12.10 -7.42 7.13
N SER A 102 -11.17 -7.35 6.16
CA SER A 102 -10.77 -8.52 5.35
C SER A 102 -9.94 -9.58 6.10
N GLY A 103 -9.63 -9.36 7.38
CA GLY A 103 -8.72 -10.16 8.20
C GLY A 103 -7.53 -9.36 8.72
N LEU A 104 -7.36 -8.12 8.26
CA LEU A 104 -6.32 -7.20 8.75
C LEU A 104 -6.55 -6.83 10.22
N LYS A 105 -7.81 -6.62 10.62
CA LYS A 105 -8.17 -6.26 12.00
C LYS A 105 -7.54 -7.18 13.04
N SER A 106 -7.76 -8.49 12.91
CA SER A 106 -7.30 -9.47 13.90
C SER A 106 -5.78 -9.57 14.00
N MET A 107 -5.02 -9.11 13.01
CA MET A 107 -3.56 -9.08 13.07
C MET A 107 -3.01 -8.01 14.02
N PHE A 108 -3.83 -7.02 14.33
CA PHE A 108 -3.46 -5.89 15.16
C PHE A 108 -4.05 -5.98 16.57
N ASP A 109 -4.76 -7.06 16.91
CA ASP A 109 -5.36 -7.25 18.23
C ASP A 109 -4.28 -7.24 19.33
N ASP A 110 -3.08 -7.78 19.06
CA ASP A 110 -1.94 -7.84 20.00
C ASP A 110 -0.90 -6.71 19.78
N ILE A 111 -1.18 -5.73 18.92
CA ILE A 111 -0.25 -4.63 18.61
C ILE A 111 -0.73 -3.34 19.28
N GLU A 112 -0.12 -3.05 20.44
CA GLU A 112 -0.28 -1.77 21.13
C GLU A 112 0.93 -0.86 20.89
N LEU A 113 0.68 0.41 20.58
CA LEU A 113 1.71 1.44 20.44
C LEU A 113 1.42 2.63 21.35
N ARG A 114 2.24 2.80 22.40
CA ARG A 114 2.13 3.92 23.35
C ARG A 114 0.73 4.05 23.95
N GLY A 115 0.11 2.94 24.40
CA GLY A 115 -1.24 2.96 24.96
C GLY A 115 -2.37 3.04 23.94
N LYS A 116 -2.07 2.95 22.65
CA LYS A 116 -3.06 3.04 21.56
C LYS A 116 -3.13 1.76 20.77
N ILE A 117 -4.32 1.44 20.30
CA ILE A 117 -4.60 0.25 19.48
C ILE A 117 -5.02 0.67 18.07
N ALA A 118 -4.88 -0.25 17.11
CA ALA A 118 -5.37 0.00 15.75
C ALA A 118 -6.91 -0.01 15.72
N VAL A 119 -7.50 1.02 15.13
CA VAL A 119 -8.96 1.19 15.05
C VAL A 119 -9.51 1.16 13.62
N GLY A 120 -8.62 1.20 12.62
CA GLY A 120 -9.01 1.13 11.22
C GLY A 120 -7.93 1.59 10.25
N LEU A 121 -8.34 1.93 9.04
CA LEU A 121 -7.50 2.45 7.97
C LEU A 121 -7.84 3.90 7.64
N ASN A 122 -6.84 4.65 7.20
CA ASN A 122 -7.02 5.99 6.66
C ASN A 122 -7.85 5.91 5.36
N PRO A 123 -8.98 6.65 5.26
CA PRO A 123 -9.80 6.66 4.04
C PRO A 123 -9.06 7.15 2.79
N ASN A 124 -7.95 7.87 2.95
CA ASN A 124 -7.10 8.27 1.83
C ASN A 124 -6.31 7.06 1.30
N ILE A 125 -6.85 6.43 0.25
CA ILE A 125 -6.26 5.27 -0.43
C ILE A 125 -5.59 5.74 -1.71
N ARG A 126 -4.39 5.21 -1.95
CA ARG A 126 -3.60 5.51 -3.14
C ARG A 126 -3.33 4.24 -3.92
N PHE A 127 -3.37 4.35 -5.24
CA PHE A 127 -2.84 3.32 -6.13
C PHE A 127 -1.62 3.90 -6.83
N TYR A 128 -0.56 3.12 -6.89
CA TYR A 128 0.68 3.47 -7.57
C TYR A 128 0.92 2.52 -8.72
N ARG A 129 1.36 3.07 -9.85
CA ARG A 129 1.86 2.33 -11.00
C ARG A 129 3.28 2.80 -11.30
N TYR A 130 4.21 1.85 -11.41
CA TYR A 130 5.60 2.10 -11.81
C TYR A 130 5.90 1.32 -13.07
N LYS A 131 6.21 2.02 -14.15
CA LYS A 131 6.72 1.49 -15.41
C LYS A 131 8.23 1.32 -15.34
N VAL A 132 8.81 0.68 -16.35
CA VAL A 132 10.27 0.50 -16.45
C VAL A 132 11.01 1.83 -16.26
N GLY A 133 12.02 1.83 -15.38
CA GLY A 133 12.83 2.99 -14.99
C GLY A 133 12.28 3.82 -13.81
N GLN A 134 10.96 3.80 -13.60
CA GLN A 134 10.30 4.55 -12.53
C GLN A 134 10.64 3.99 -11.15
N ARG A 135 10.77 4.87 -10.15
CA ARG A 135 11.17 4.53 -8.77
C ARG A 135 10.72 5.60 -7.78
N PHE A 136 10.79 5.28 -6.49
CA PHE A 136 10.67 6.25 -5.40
C PHE A 136 11.89 6.12 -4.50
N GLY A 137 12.76 7.12 -4.50
CA GLY A 137 14.02 7.11 -3.76
C GLY A 137 13.83 7.08 -2.23
N GLN A 138 14.94 6.95 -1.53
CA GLN A 138 14.98 6.84 -0.07
C GLN A 138 14.22 7.96 0.64
N HIS A 139 13.24 7.59 1.46
CA HIS A 139 12.39 8.50 2.23
C HIS A 139 11.92 7.86 3.55
N ILE A 140 11.28 8.71 4.35
CA ILE A 140 10.54 8.36 5.56
C ILE A 140 9.08 8.71 5.30
N ASP A 141 8.18 7.81 5.70
CA ASP A 141 6.75 8.11 5.70
C ASP A 141 6.37 8.80 7.02
N GLU A 142 5.59 9.88 6.95
CA GLU A 142 5.15 10.64 8.12
C GLU A 142 3.78 10.17 8.64
N SER A 143 3.57 10.28 9.95
CA SER A 143 2.25 10.08 10.54
C SER A 143 1.30 11.21 10.15
N VAL A 144 0.06 10.87 9.84
CA VAL A 144 -1.03 11.83 9.62
C VAL A 144 -1.85 11.92 10.90
N ASN A 145 -2.04 13.14 11.40
CA ASN A 145 -2.99 13.42 12.48
C ASN A 145 -4.39 13.61 11.88
N LEU A 146 -5.34 12.77 12.30
CA LEU A 146 -6.72 12.79 11.81
C LEU A 146 -7.67 13.54 12.76
N GLY A 147 -7.16 14.06 13.88
CA GLY A 147 -7.95 14.71 14.92
C GLY A 147 -8.48 13.73 15.96
N GLU A 148 -8.98 14.25 17.09
CA GLU A 148 -9.62 13.45 18.14
C GLU A 148 -8.76 12.29 18.67
N GLY A 149 -7.44 12.48 18.73
CA GLY A 149 -6.50 11.45 19.16
C GLY A 149 -6.15 10.38 18.10
N HIS A 150 -6.79 10.40 16.93
CA HIS A 150 -6.51 9.47 15.84
C HIS A 150 -5.24 9.87 15.08
N ARG A 151 -4.32 8.93 14.91
CA ARG A 151 -3.06 9.15 14.18
C ARG A 151 -2.64 7.90 13.43
N THR A 152 -2.12 8.06 12.22
CA THR A 152 -1.60 6.91 11.48
C THR A 152 -0.23 6.47 11.99
N GLN A 153 0.00 5.16 12.15
CA GLN A 153 1.25 4.62 12.70
C GLN A 153 1.95 3.60 11.81
N TYR A 154 1.23 2.93 10.92
CA TYR A 154 1.82 2.02 9.93
C TYR A 154 1.41 2.44 8.53
N THR A 155 2.33 2.25 7.59
CA THR A 155 2.01 2.18 6.17
C THR A 155 1.61 0.75 5.82
N LEU A 156 0.50 0.61 5.10
CA LEU A 156 0.06 -0.65 4.48
C LEU A 156 0.31 -0.53 2.97
N LEU A 157 1.16 -1.41 2.44
CA LEU A 157 1.34 -1.60 1.00
C LEU A 157 0.80 -2.98 0.61
N ILE A 158 -0.12 -3.04 -0.35
CA ILE A 158 -0.58 -4.30 -0.94
C ILE A 158 -0.05 -4.35 -2.37
N TYR A 159 0.81 -5.32 -2.66
CA TYR A 159 1.34 -5.53 -3.99
C TYR A 159 0.25 -6.14 -4.88
N LEU A 160 -0.16 -5.43 -5.93
CA LEU A 160 -1.20 -5.88 -6.85
C LEU A 160 -0.64 -6.61 -8.08
N SER A 161 0.68 -6.54 -8.25
CA SER A 161 1.44 -7.22 -9.28
C SER A 161 2.75 -7.75 -8.69
N GLY A 162 3.37 -8.69 -9.38
CA GLY A 162 4.58 -9.36 -8.93
C GLY A 162 4.52 -10.82 -9.29
N ASP A 163 5.56 -11.55 -8.94
CA ASP A 163 5.54 -13.00 -9.10
C ASP A 163 4.45 -13.59 -8.21
N LEU A 164 3.80 -14.64 -8.72
CA LEU A 164 2.92 -15.44 -7.88
C LEU A 164 3.80 -16.17 -6.87
N CYS A 165 3.38 -16.17 -5.61
CA CYS A 165 4.07 -16.92 -4.57
C CYS A 165 3.99 -18.42 -4.92
N SER A 166 5.01 -18.93 -5.62
CA SER A 166 5.11 -20.35 -5.89
C SER A 166 5.34 -21.02 -4.55
N LYS A 167 4.37 -21.82 -4.09
CA LYS A 167 4.62 -22.78 -3.00
C LYS A 167 5.94 -23.46 -3.30
N THR A 168 6.88 -23.38 -2.36
CA THR A 168 8.19 -24.04 -2.34
C THR A 168 8.24 -25.27 -3.25
N ARG A 169 8.86 -25.15 -4.42
CA ARG A 169 9.32 -26.32 -5.17
C ARG A 169 10.75 -26.61 -4.73
N HIS A 170 10.88 -27.45 -3.71
CA HIS A 170 12.07 -28.27 -3.60
C HIS A 170 12.16 -29.15 -4.85
N GLY A 171 13.25 -29.00 -5.61
CA GLY A 171 13.70 -29.99 -6.59
C GLY A 171 13.04 -29.94 -7.98
N LEU A 172 13.92 -29.88 -8.98
CA LEU A 172 13.77 -30.38 -10.36
C LEU A 172 12.45 -30.10 -11.11
N ASP A 173 12.48 -29.07 -11.96
CA ASP A 173 12.47 -29.23 -13.42
C ASP A 173 12.07 -27.91 -14.08
N LYS A 174 13.04 -27.27 -14.74
CA LYS A 174 12.80 -26.23 -15.74
C LYS A 174 12.12 -26.88 -16.94
N LYS A 175 10.79 -27.01 -16.90
CA LYS A 175 9.98 -27.05 -18.12
C LYS A 175 9.06 -25.85 -18.17
N GLN A 176 9.29 -25.14 -19.26
CA GLN A 176 8.75 -23.88 -19.70
C GLN A 176 7.23 -23.98 -19.87
N ASP A 177 6.49 -23.24 -19.06
CA ASP A 177 5.22 -22.66 -19.51
C ASP A 177 5.41 -21.15 -19.61
N SER A 178 5.61 -20.71 -20.84
CA SER A 178 5.74 -19.32 -21.23
C SER A 178 4.34 -18.71 -21.37
N SER A 179 3.88 -18.01 -20.33
CA SER A 179 3.04 -16.79 -20.40
C SER A 179 2.61 -16.48 -18.96
N THR A 180 2.96 -15.37 -18.31
CA THR A 180 2.93 -13.98 -18.76
C THR A 180 3.79 -13.12 -17.81
N HIS A 181 4.67 -12.26 -18.36
CA HIS A 181 5.13 -11.01 -17.73
C HIS A 181 5.54 -11.01 -16.23
N SER A 182 6.53 -11.81 -15.82
CA SER A 182 7.12 -11.70 -14.47
C SER A 182 7.74 -10.31 -14.23
N LEU A 183 7.36 -9.65 -13.13
CA LEU A 183 7.91 -8.34 -12.75
C LEU A 183 9.38 -8.50 -12.35
N VAL A 184 10.27 -7.62 -12.83
CA VAL A 184 11.68 -7.60 -12.42
C VAL A 184 12.04 -6.23 -11.88
N GLY A 185 12.73 -6.17 -10.75
CA GLY A 185 12.98 -4.95 -10.00
C GLY A 185 11.74 -4.48 -9.23
N GLY A 186 11.79 -3.24 -8.73
CA GLY A 186 10.67 -2.68 -7.99
C GLY A 186 10.59 -3.15 -6.54
N GLU A 187 11.66 -3.68 -5.96
CA GLU A 187 11.72 -4.10 -4.56
C GLU A 187 11.46 -2.90 -3.63
N THR A 188 10.79 -3.14 -2.51
CA THR A 188 10.75 -2.18 -1.39
C THR A 188 11.89 -2.52 -0.44
N VAL A 189 12.83 -1.60 -0.29
CA VAL A 189 14.06 -1.84 0.49
C VAL A 189 14.09 -0.95 1.71
N PHE A 190 14.42 -1.53 2.85
CA PHE A 190 14.49 -0.85 4.15
C PHE A 190 15.94 -0.82 4.63
N TYR A 191 16.31 0.31 5.22
CA TYR A 191 17.65 0.59 5.69
C TYR A 191 17.65 0.92 7.19
N ASP A 192 18.76 0.59 7.86
CA ASP A 192 19.04 1.06 9.21
C ASP A 192 19.66 2.48 9.19
N GLU A 193 19.94 3.02 10.38
CA GLU A 193 20.55 4.35 10.55
C GLU A 193 21.95 4.47 9.94
N ARG A 194 22.65 3.35 9.75
CA ARG A 194 23.97 3.26 9.12
C ARG A 194 23.88 2.99 7.61
N ARG A 195 22.68 3.04 7.04
CA ARG A 195 22.37 2.73 5.63
C ARG A 195 22.66 1.27 5.25
N GLY A 196 22.73 0.37 6.22
CA GLY A 196 22.74 -1.08 5.99
C GLY A 196 21.35 -1.58 5.60
N ILE A 197 21.26 -2.54 4.67
CA ILE A 197 19.98 -3.13 4.27
C ILE A 197 19.47 -4.01 5.42
N VAL A 198 18.28 -3.66 5.91
CA VAL A 198 17.54 -4.43 6.92
C VAL A 198 16.69 -5.50 6.26
N ALA A 199 16.00 -5.15 5.17
CA ALA A 199 15.13 -6.04 4.44
C ALA A 199 14.96 -5.56 3.00
N GLU A 200 14.82 -6.53 2.09
CA GLU A 200 14.50 -6.30 0.69
C GLU A 200 13.27 -7.14 0.35
N VAL A 201 12.15 -6.46 0.06
CA VAL A 201 10.86 -7.11 -0.18
C VAL A 201 10.53 -7.03 -1.66
N ALA A 202 10.66 -8.16 -2.34
CA ALA A 202 10.21 -8.31 -3.72
C ALA A 202 8.67 -8.20 -3.80
N PRO A 203 8.10 -7.53 -4.81
CA PRO A 203 6.65 -7.49 -4.99
C PRO A 203 6.14 -8.89 -5.34
N VAL A 204 5.25 -9.40 -4.51
CA VAL A 204 4.54 -10.67 -4.72
C VAL A 204 3.06 -10.35 -4.82
N MET A 205 2.41 -10.75 -5.91
CA MET A 205 1.02 -10.41 -6.15
C MET A 205 0.13 -10.89 -5.00
N GLY A 206 -0.65 -9.98 -4.44
CA GLY A 206 -1.57 -10.21 -3.32
C GLY A 206 -0.92 -10.20 -1.94
N MET A 207 0.40 -10.04 -1.82
CA MET A 207 1.06 -9.90 -0.52
C MET A 207 0.88 -8.48 0.03
N ALA A 208 0.59 -8.37 1.32
CA ALA A 208 0.68 -7.11 2.04
C ALA A 208 2.05 -6.97 2.71
N LEU A 209 2.55 -5.73 2.79
CA LEU A 209 3.72 -5.31 3.52
C LEU A 209 3.29 -4.19 4.46
N LEU A 210 3.62 -4.35 5.74
CA LEU A 210 3.36 -3.35 6.76
C LEU A 210 4.67 -2.93 7.39
N HIS A 211 4.85 -1.61 7.51
CA HIS A 211 5.97 -1.04 8.23
C HIS A 211 5.53 0.16 9.04
N ILE A 212 6.14 0.32 10.21
CA ILE A 212 5.88 1.47 11.05
C ILE A 212 6.37 2.75 10.35
N HIS A 213 5.66 3.85 10.55
CA HIS A 213 6.03 5.15 9.99
C HIS A 213 5.96 6.27 11.04
N GLY A 214 6.37 7.49 10.69
CA GLY A 214 6.60 8.59 11.63
C GLY A 214 7.97 8.50 12.30
N ASP A 215 8.00 8.69 13.63
CA ASP A 215 9.23 8.80 14.41
C ASP A 215 10.09 7.53 14.46
N ARG A 216 9.47 6.37 14.22
CA ARG A 216 10.14 5.06 14.16
C ARG A 216 10.25 4.51 12.73
N CYS A 217 9.94 5.32 11.72
CA CYS A 217 10.02 4.87 10.34
C CYS A 217 11.46 4.50 9.97
N MET A 218 11.62 3.36 9.29
CA MET A 218 12.89 3.03 8.67
C MET A 218 13.01 3.77 7.33
N LEU A 219 14.21 4.24 7.02
CA LEU A 219 14.51 4.79 5.70
C LEU A 219 14.24 3.70 4.67
N HIS A 220 13.44 4.02 3.66
CA HIS A 220 13.05 3.03 2.67
C HIS A 220 12.85 3.62 1.28
N GLU A 221 12.92 2.77 0.27
CA GLU A 221 12.72 3.17 -1.11
C GLU A 221 11.97 2.09 -1.89
N ALA A 222 11.37 2.49 -3.01
CA ALA A 222 10.96 1.57 -4.06
C ALA A 222 12.00 1.63 -5.17
N ARG A 223 12.76 0.54 -5.36
CA ARG A 223 13.76 0.44 -6.43
C ARG A 223 13.13 0.55 -7.81
N ALA A 224 13.98 0.81 -8.81
CA ALA A 224 13.53 0.93 -10.20
C ALA A 224 12.93 -0.39 -10.71
N VAL A 225 11.83 -0.27 -11.44
CA VAL A 225 11.29 -1.39 -12.21
C VAL A 225 12.18 -1.61 -13.44
N ILE A 226 12.61 -2.85 -13.66
CA ILE A 226 13.48 -3.24 -14.77
C ILE A 226 12.67 -3.85 -15.91
N LYS A 227 11.62 -4.62 -15.59
CA LYS A 227 10.75 -5.28 -16.58
C LYS A 227 9.30 -5.29 -16.12
N ASN A 228 8.37 -5.08 -17.07
CA ASN A 228 6.92 -5.00 -16.83
C ASN A 228 6.53 -3.81 -15.94
N VAL A 229 5.41 -3.90 -15.23
CA VAL A 229 4.80 -2.79 -14.49
C VAL A 229 4.47 -3.23 -13.07
N LYS A 230 4.88 -2.44 -12.08
CA LYS A 230 4.56 -2.65 -10.66
C LYS A 230 3.33 -1.85 -10.26
N TYR A 231 2.37 -2.51 -9.64
CA TYR A 231 1.16 -1.93 -9.06
C TYR A 231 1.12 -2.14 -7.55
N VAL A 232 0.78 -1.09 -6.81
CA VAL A 232 0.68 -1.12 -5.35
C VAL A 232 -0.53 -0.32 -4.88
N LEU A 233 -1.33 -0.88 -3.99
CA LEU A 233 -2.32 -0.14 -3.20
C LEU A 233 -1.67 0.27 -1.88
N ARG A 234 -1.81 1.54 -1.50
CA ARG A 234 -1.39 2.06 -0.20
C ARG A 234 -2.57 2.61 0.61
N SER A 235 -2.58 2.29 1.88
CA SER A 235 -3.30 3.01 2.93
C SER A 235 -2.42 3.07 4.19
N ASP A 236 -2.90 3.66 5.27
CA ASP A 236 -2.15 3.78 6.52
C ASP A 236 -3.06 3.37 7.71
N MET A 237 -2.52 2.63 8.67
CA MET A 237 -3.23 2.15 9.85
C MET A 237 -3.46 3.29 10.85
N VAL A 238 -4.70 3.49 11.27
CA VAL A 238 -5.11 4.49 12.26
C VAL A 238 -5.10 3.89 13.65
N PHE A 239 -4.48 4.58 14.60
CA PHE A 239 -4.45 4.23 16.01
C PHE A 239 -5.13 5.33 16.83
N ALA A 240 -5.86 4.95 17.88
CA ALA A 240 -6.54 5.86 18.81
C ALA A 240 -6.25 5.47 20.26
#